data_AF-A0A6A3FTC4-F1
#
_entry.id   AF-A0A6A3FTC4-F1
#
_cell.length_a   1.000
_cell.length_b   1.000
_cell.length_c   1.000
_cell.angle_alpha   90.00
_cell.angle_beta   90.00
_cell.angle_gamma   90.00
#
_symmetry.space_group_name_H-M   'P 1'
#
loop_
_entity.id
_entity.type
_entity.pdbx_description
1 polymer ?
#
loop_
_entity_poly.entity_id
_entity_poly.type
_entity_poly.pdbx_seq_one_letter_code
_entity_poly.pdbx_strand_id
1 'polypeptide(L)'
;MAARPQQKSKQCAQLWEAIRFATLRVTFQRAGVELPPALTTTLAVSNEEGFSLNKPLQAATSVYIRRVRPSLPAFVELMRGQTTDDCRSNKALLPEVLSRQCEGYTHLNALVRIASEGVHVQMRKPLPAQRRFPQNHPSISKRINVLRKNIRKEQDLFRCLVLDADIAEVWPEIFLSPFGVVGKGDGDPSVTGRVIHDLSFPDGESVNSNTDTGDVPKPLFSDRPRDLALQARKTRR
;
A
#
# COMPACT_ATOMS: atom_id res chain seq x y z
N MET A 1 -12.31 -18.80 -25.42
CA MET A 1 -11.84 -17.56 -26.09
C MET A 1 -11.57 -16.37 -25.13
N ALA A 2 -11.22 -16.60 -23.86
CA ALA A 2 -11.03 -15.54 -22.84
C ALA A 2 -9.56 -15.15 -22.53
N ALA A 3 -8.57 -15.78 -23.18
CA ALA A 3 -7.15 -15.67 -22.80
C ALA A 3 -6.45 -14.37 -23.27
N ARG A 4 -6.91 -13.74 -24.37
CA ARG A 4 -6.22 -12.56 -24.95
C ARG A 4 -6.31 -11.29 -24.09
N PRO A 5 -7.46 -10.94 -23.47
CA PRO A 5 -7.56 -9.72 -22.65
C PRO A 5 -6.75 -9.79 -21.36
N GLN A 6 -6.73 -10.94 -20.69
CA GLN A 6 -5.95 -11.15 -19.46
C GLN A 6 -4.44 -11.09 -19.73
N GLN A 7 -3.99 -11.67 -20.84
CA GLN A 7 -2.59 -11.63 -21.23
C GLN A 7 -2.12 -10.19 -21.54
N LYS A 8 -2.93 -9.40 -22.26
CA LYS A 8 -2.65 -7.98 -22.52
C LYS A 8 -2.61 -7.16 -21.22
N SER A 9 -3.58 -7.36 -20.32
CA SER A 9 -3.61 -6.68 -19.02
C SER A 9 -2.35 -6.98 -18.19
N LYS A 10 -1.92 -8.26 -18.16
CA LYS A 10 -0.69 -8.68 -17.48
C LYS A 10 0.56 -8.06 -18.10
N GLN A 11 0.65 -8.01 -19.43
CA GLN A 11 1.76 -7.37 -20.14
C GLN A 11 1.82 -5.87 -19.85
N CYS A 12 0.70 -5.16 -19.88
CA CYS A 12 0.65 -3.74 -19.52
C CYS A 12 1.12 -3.50 -18.08
N ALA A 13 0.68 -4.32 -17.13
CA ALA A 13 1.13 -4.21 -15.74
C ALA A 13 2.64 -4.43 -15.60
N GLN A 14 3.21 -5.40 -16.32
CA GLN A 14 4.65 -5.67 -16.32
C GLN A 14 5.46 -4.51 -16.92
N LEU A 15 4.98 -3.92 -18.02
CA LEU A 15 5.61 -2.76 -18.64
C LEU A 15 5.59 -1.55 -17.72
N TRP A 16 4.46 -1.29 -17.05
CA TRP A 16 4.37 -0.20 -16.07
C TRP A 16 5.32 -0.39 -14.89
N GLU A 17 5.41 -1.59 -14.36
CA GLU A 17 6.41 -1.91 -13.33
C GLU A 17 7.83 -1.67 -13.83
N ALA A 18 8.17 -2.13 -15.03
CA ALA A 18 9.49 -1.92 -15.61
C ALA A 18 9.84 -0.43 -15.77
N ILE A 19 8.90 0.39 -16.27
CA ILE A 19 9.07 1.85 -16.42
C ILE A 19 9.25 2.51 -15.05
N ARG A 20 8.42 2.13 -14.07
CA ARG A 20 8.50 2.63 -12.69
C ARG A 20 9.87 2.33 -12.09
N PHE A 21 10.33 1.08 -12.17
CA PHE A 21 11.64 0.69 -11.64
C PHE A 21 12.82 1.35 -12.36
N ALA A 22 12.75 1.51 -13.69
CA ALA A 22 13.77 2.23 -14.44
C ALA A 22 13.88 3.69 -13.96
N THR A 23 12.73 4.36 -13.78
CA THR A 23 12.65 5.73 -13.27
C THR A 23 13.23 5.83 -11.86
N LEU A 24 12.87 4.90 -10.97
CA LEU A 24 13.40 4.85 -9.61
C LEU A 24 14.92 4.66 -9.60
N ARG A 25 15.45 3.74 -10.42
CA ARG A 25 16.90 3.50 -10.50
C ARG A 25 17.66 4.74 -10.93
N VAL A 26 17.23 5.41 -12.00
CA VAL A 26 17.86 6.64 -12.47
C VAL A 26 17.80 7.74 -11.40
N THR A 27 16.65 7.89 -10.74
CA THR A 27 16.44 8.92 -9.72
C THR A 27 17.31 8.66 -8.48
N PHE A 28 17.36 7.42 -8.00
CA PHE A 28 18.19 7.03 -6.86
C PHE A 28 19.68 7.15 -7.18
N GLN A 29 20.09 6.74 -8.39
CA GLN A 29 21.47 6.84 -8.84
C GLN A 29 21.95 8.28 -8.91
N ARG A 30 21.10 9.24 -9.33
CA ARG A 30 21.41 10.68 -9.29
C ARG A 30 21.68 11.19 -7.87
N ALA A 31 21.08 10.57 -6.86
CA ALA A 31 21.35 10.83 -5.44
C ALA A 31 22.52 9.99 -4.87
N GLY A 32 23.24 9.25 -5.74
CA GLY A 32 24.32 8.36 -5.36
C GLY A 32 23.86 7.12 -4.58
N VAL A 33 22.60 6.71 -4.74
CA VAL A 33 22.01 5.56 -4.05
C VAL A 33 21.73 4.45 -5.07
N GLU A 34 22.16 3.24 -4.77
CA GLU A 34 21.81 2.07 -5.58
C GLU A 34 20.51 1.45 -5.06
N LEU A 35 19.50 1.36 -5.93
CA LEU A 35 18.28 0.61 -5.63
C LEU A 35 18.57 -0.88 -5.82
N PRO A 36 18.28 -1.75 -4.84
CA PRO A 36 18.50 -3.18 -4.99
C PRO A 36 17.69 -3.70 -6.19
N PRO A 37 18.20 -4.71 -6.92
CA PRO A 37 17.41 -5.38 -7.94
C PRO A 37 16.13 -5.93 -7.32
N ALA A 38 15.07 -6.09 -8.12
CA ALA A 38 13.83 -6.72 -7.71
C ALA A 38 14.11 -8.18 -7.33
N LEU A 39 14.60 -8.40 -6.11
CA LEU A 39 15.11 -9.69 -5.67
C LEU A 39 13.93 -10.59 -5.35
N THR A 40 13.87 -11.65 -6.13
CA THR A 40 13.05 -12.84 -5.98
C THR A 40 13.08 -13.31 -4.53
N THR A 41 11.88 -13.59 -4.05
CA THR A 41 11.59 -14.01 -2.69
C THR A 41 12.25 -15.36 -2.37
N THR A 42 13.48 -15.37 -1.87
CA THR A 42 13.86 -16.45 -0.97
C THR A 42 13.24 -16.12 0.39
N LEU A 43 12.01 -16.59 0.58
CA LEU A 43 11.60 -17.05 1.91
C LEU A 43 12.66 -18.10 2.24
N ALA A 44 13.68 -17.71 2.99
CA ALA A 44 14.64 -18.68 3.49
C ALA A 44 13.83 -19.64 4.38
N VAL A 45 13.42 -20.75 3.79
CA VAL A 45 13.18 -22.00 4.51
C VAL A 45 14.56 -22.61 4.70
N SER A 46 15.47 -21.84 5.31
CA SER A 46 16.65 -22.41 5.95
C SER A 46 16.18 -22.84 7.33
N ASN A 47 16.71 -23.96 7.81
CA ASN A 47 16.37 -24.60 9.08
C ASN A 47 16.78 -23.78 10.32
N GLU A 48 16.72 -22.44 10.27
CA GLU A 48 16.86 -21.51 11.38
C GLU A 48 15.78 -20.41 11.28
N GLU A 49 14.91 -20.35 12.29
CA GLU A 49 13.51 -19.93 12.22
C GLU A 49 13.29 -18.40 12.23
N GLY A 50 13.20 -17.74 11.06
CA GLY A 50 12.74 -16.35 11.03
C GLY A 50 12.59 -15.71 9.65
N PHE A 51 11.40 -15.16 9.35
CA PHE A 51 11.20 -14.25 8.22
C PHE A 51 11.94 -12.93 8.46
N SER A 52 12.56 -12.38 7.41
CA SER A 52 13.22 -11.09 7.43
C SER A 52 12.59 -10.10 6.45
N LEU A 53 12.64 -8.81 6.78
CA LEU A 53 12.23 -7.73 5.90
C LEU A 53 13.21 -7.57 4.74
N ASN A 54 12.81 -6.86 3.68
CA ASN A 54 13.72 -6.51 2.59
C ASN A 54 14.62 -5.35 3.06
N LYS A 55 15.67 -5.71 3.81
CA LYS A 55 16.64 -4.77 4.39
C LYS A 55 17.40 -3.95 3.36
N PRO A 56 17.84 -4.52 2.21
CA PRO A 56 18.44 -3.72 1.14
C PRO A 56 17.50 -2.62 0.63
N LEU A 57 16.22 -2.94 0.39
CA LEU A 57 15.26 -1.94 -0.08
C LEU A 57 14.97 -0.88 0.97
N GLN A 58 14.82 -1.28 2.24
CA GLN A 58 14.70 -0.35 3.37
C GLN A 58 15.89 0.61 3.41
N ALA A 59 17.12 0.09 3.39
CA ALA A 59 18.34 0.88 3.49
C ALA A 59 18.47 1.88 2.32
N ALA A 60 18.33 1.42 1.08
CA ALA A 60 18.40 2.28 -0.09
C ALA A 60 17.36 3.41 -0.04
N THR A 61 16.12 3.06 0.32
CA THR A 61 15.03 4.04 0.40
C THR A 61 15.26 5.07 1.49
N SER A 62 15.66 4.65 2.69
CA SER A 62 15.97 5.56 3.80
C SER A 62 17.17 6.46 3.48
N VAL A 63 18.24 5.94 2.86
CA VAL A 63 19.39 6.75 2.44
C VAL A 63 18.99 7.80 1.41
N TYR A 64 18.17 7.43 0.42
CA TYR A 64 17.64 8.39 -0.56
C TYR A 64 16.90 9.54 0.13
N ILE A 65 15.97 9.23 1.04
CA ILE A 65 15.18 10.24 1.75
C ILE A 65 16.09 11.16 2.58
N ARG A 66 17.09 10.62 3.29
CA ARG A 66 18.04 11.44 4.06
C ARG A 66 18.85 12.40 3.19
N ARG A 67 19.29 11.95 2.01
CA ARG A 67 20.13 12.74 1.10
C ARG A 67 19.35 13.80 0.35
N VAL A 68 18.19 13.42 -0.18
CA VAL A 68 17.40 14.28 -1.08
C VAL A 68 16.41 15.14 -0.31
N ARG A 69 15.93 14.67 0.86
CA ARG A 69 14.88 15.31 1.66
C ARG A 69 13.68 15.77 0.82
N PRO A 70 13.08 14.88 0.00
CA PRO A 70 11.88 15.24 -0.75
C PRO A 70 10.72 15.50 0.22
N SER A 71 9.74 16.30 -0.20
CA SER A 71 8.45 16.33 0.50
C SER A 71 7.80 14.94 0.46
N LEU A 72 6.98 14.61 1.46
CA LEU A 72 6.27 13.32 1.48
C LEU A 72 5.44 13.10 0.20
N PRO A 73 4.68 14.09 -0.33
CA PRO A 73 3.95 13.93 -1.59
C PRO A 73 4.86 13.59 -2.77
N ALA A 74 5.94 14.35 -2.98
CA ALA A 74 6.85 14.14 -4.11
C ALA A 74 7.52 12.76 -4.05
N PHE A 75 7.85 12.29 -2.84
CA PHE A 75 8.40 10.96 -2.65
C PHE A 75 7.36 9.86 -2.92
N VAL A 76 6.13 10.00 -2.44
CA VAL A 76 5.04 9.03 -2.69
C VAL A 76 4.69 8.97 -4.18
N GLU A 77 4.68 10.11 -4.87
CA GLU A 77 4.49 10.21 -6.32
C GLU A 77 5.58 9.46 -7.08
N LEU A 78 6.85 9.70 -6.74
CA LEU A 78 8.00 8.98 -7.30
C LEU A 78 7.85 7.46 -7.11
N MET A 79 7.54 7.01 -5.90
CA MET A 79 7.41 5.57 -5.59
C MET A 79 6.25 4.90 -6.34
N ARG A 80 5.17 5.65 -6.62
CA ARG A 80 4.00 5.18 -7.39
C ARG A 80 4.17 5.32 -8.90
N GLY A 81 5.22 6.00 -9.37
CA GLY A 81 5.39 6.32 -10.79
C GLY A 81 4.35 7.30 -11.31
N GLN A 82 3.93 8.26 -10.48
CA GLN A 82 3.09 9.37 -10.92
C GLN A 82 3.91 10.37 -11.72
N THR A 83 3.35 10.86 -12.82
CA THR A 83 3.97 11.85 -13.71
C THR A 83 2.96 12.94 -14.03
N THR A 84 3.41 14.02 -14.68
CA THR A 84 2.52 15.06 -15.20
C THR A 84 1.53 14.53 -16.24
N ASP A 85 1.96 13.54 -17.03
CA ASP A 85 1.14 12.92 -18.08
C ASP A 85 0.18 11.86 -17.52
N ASP A 86 0.53 11.25 -16.38
CA ASP A 86 -0.30 10.26 -15.69
C ASP A 86 -0.16 10.44 -14.17
N CYS A 87 -1.05 11.26 -13.60
CA CYS A 87 -1.12 11.54 -12.17
C CYS A 87 -1.83 10.44 -11.36
N ARG A 88 -2.31 9.36 -11.99
CA ARG A 88 -3.09 8.35 -11.27
C ARG A 88 -2.24 7.64 -10.22
N SER A 89 -2.73 7.61 -8.99
CA SER A 89 -2.04 6.94 -7.89
C SER A 89 -2.00 5.41 -8.02
N ASN A 90 -3.00 4.81 -8.70
CA ASN A 90 -3.07 3.38 -8.98
C ASN A 90 -3.15 3.13 -10.49
N LYS A 91 -2.02 2.74 -11.09
CA LYS A 91 -1.90 2.52 -12.54
C LYS A 91 -2.78 1.38 -13.07
N ALA A 92 -3.22 0.48 -12.20
CA ALA A 92 -4.11 -0.61 -12.57
C ALA A 92 -5.58 -0.19 -12.72
N LEU A 93 -5.99 0.95 -12.14
CA LEU A 93 -7.34 1.48 -12.29
C LEU A 93 -7.41 2.39 -13.51
N LEU A 94 -8.03 1.92 -14.59
CA LEU A 94 -8.18 2.66 -15.85
C LEU A 94 -9.57 3.32 -15.88
N PRO A 95 -9.67 4.66 -15.77
CA PRO A 95 -10.95 5.37 -15.74
C PRO A 95 -11.87 5.01 -16.90
N GLU A 96 -11.33 4.93 -18.12
CA GLU A 96 -12.12 4.64 -19.34
C GLU A 96 -12.65 3.21 -19.36
N VAL A 97 -11.92 2.27 -18.75
CA VAL A 97 -12.39 0.88 -18.60
C VAL A 97 -13.50 0.82 -17.56
N LEU A 98 -13.35 1.52 -16.44
CA LEU A 98 -14.36 1.58 -15.39
C LEU A 98 -15.66 2.22 -15.89
N SER A 99 -15.58 3.33 -16.64
CA SER A 99 -16.74 3.98 -17.26
C SER A 99 -17.56 3.03 -18.14
N ARG A 100 -16.89 2.21 -18.97
CA ARG A 100 -17.57 1.26 -19.85
C ARG A 100 -18.08 0.02 -19.12
N GLN A 101 -17.29 -0.53 -18.20
CA GLN A 101 -17.63 -1.80 -17.55
C GLN A 101 -18.61 -1.65 -16.40
N CYS A 102 -18.66 -0.47 -15.79
CA CYS A 102 -19.57 -0.15 -14.68
C CYS A 102 -20.67 0.81 -15.13
N GLU A 103 -21.04 0.80 -16.42
CA GLU A 103 -22.16 1.57 -16.94
C GLU A 103 -23.44 1.23 -16.16
N GLY A 104 -24.21 2.25 -15.76
CA GLY A 104 -25.39 2.09 -14.93
C GLY A 104 -25.11 1.89 -13.44
N TYR A 105 -23.85 1.82 -12.99
CA TYR A 105 -23.53 1.78 -11.57
C TYR A 105 -23.80 3.14 -10.90
N THR A 106 -24.60 3.15 -9.83
CA THR A 106 -25.02 4.35 -9.09
C THR A 106 -23.86 5.28 -8.73
N HIS A 107 -22.70 4.73 -8.37
CA HIS A 107 -21.53 5.49 -7.94
C HIS A 107 -20.41 5.51 -8.98
N LEU A 108 -20.73 5.34 -10.27
CA LEU A 108 -19.74 5.31 -11.35
C LEU A 108 -18.83 6.55 -11.34
N ASN A 109 -19.41 7.75 -11.19
CA ASN A 109 -18.64 9.00 -11.15
C ASN A 109 -17.63 9.01 -9.99
N ALA A 110 -18.03 8.53 -8.80
CA ALA A 110 -17.13 8.43 -7.66
C ALA A 110 -16.01 7.42 -7.91
N LEU A 111 -16.34 6.27 -8.51
CA LEU A 111 -15.36 5.24 -8.87
C LEU A 111 -14.34 5.75 -9.91
N VAL A 112 -14.79 6.46 -10.94
CA VAL A 112 -13.95 7.08 -11.97
C VAL A 112 -13.06 8.15 -11.37
N ARG A 113 -13.59 9.00 -10.48
CA ARG A 113 -12.81 10.01 -9.75
C ARG A 113 -11.72 9.36 -8.90
N ILE A 114 -12.04 8.32 -8.12
CA ILE A 114 -11.05 7.57 -7.33
C ILE A 114 -9.96 6.94 -8.20
N ALA A 115 -10.32 6.40 -9.37
CA ALA A 115 -9.35 5.83 -10.30
C ALA A 115 -8.43 6.89 -10.92
N SER A 116 -8.95 8.10 -11.15
CA SER A 116 -8.23 9.19 -11.79
C SER A 116 -7.33 9.94 -10.81
N GLU A 117 -7.86 10.26 -9.63
CA GLU A 117 -7.24 11.20 -8.69
C GLU A 117 -6.79 10.52 -7.38
N GLY A 118 -7.21 9.27 -7.14
CA GLY A 118 -7.03 8.59 -5.86
C GLY A 118 -8.12 8.92 -4.85
N VAL A 119 -8.03 8.27 -3.69
CA VAL A 119 -8.96 8.51 -2.57
C VAL A 119 -8.56 9.78 -1.85
N HIS A 120 -9.49 10.74 -1.77
CA HIS A 120 -9.35 11.96 -1.00
C HIS A 120 -10.06 11.77 0.33
N VAL A 121 -9.29 11.71 1.42
CA VAL A 121 -9.82 11.59 2.78
C VAL A 121 -9.89 12.98 3.38
N GLN A 122 -11.09 13.43 3.70
CA GLN A 122 -11.29 14.67 4.44
C GLN A 122 -11.11 14.39 5.93
N MET A 123 -10.36 15.25 6.61
CA MET A 123 -10.16 15.19 8.05
C MET A 123 -10.98 16.29 8.71
N ARG A 124 -11.71 15.96 9.78
CA ARG A 124 -12.49 16.93 10.58
C ARG A 124 -11.63 17.99 11.24
N LYS A 125 -10.40 17.60 11.60
CA LYS A 125 -9.34 18.46 12.14
C LYS A 125 -7.98 17.88 11.72
N PRO A 126 -6.92 18.70 11.66
CA PRO A 126 -5.56 18.20 11.45
C PRO A 126 -5.20 17.11 12.48
N LEU A 127 -4.48 16.09 12.05
CA LEU A 127 -3.95 15.08 12.96
C LEU A 127 -2.90 15.71 13.89
N PRO A 128 -2.86 15.32 15.18
CA PRO A 128 -1.88 15.86 16.10
C PRO A 128 -0.47 15.41 15.73
N ALA A 129 0.50 16.31 15.89
CA ALA A 129 1.91 15.98 15.72
C ALA A 129 2.36 14.99 16.80
N GLN A 130 3.11 13.97 16.40
CA GLN A 130 3.61 12.94 17.32
C GLN A 130 5.12 13.05 17.47
N ARG A 131 5.59 13.06 18.73
CA ARG A 131 7.02 13.10 19.06
C ARG A 131 7.60 11.74 19.45
N ARG A 132 6.74 10.73 19.61
CA ARG A 132 7.11 9.39 20.09
C ARG A 132 6.38 8.35 19.28
N PHE A 133 7.06 7.23 19.05
CA PHE A 133 6.45 6.05 18.46
C PHE A 133 5.46 5.44 19.47
N PRO A 134 4.21 5.18 19.06
CA PRO A 134 3.28 4.47 19.92
C PRO A 134 3.76 3.03 20.13
N GLN A 135 3.47 2.48 21.30
CA GLN A 135 3.81 1.09 21.59
C GLN A 135 2.91 0.16 20.77
N ASN A 136 3.49 -0.85 20.13
CA ASN A 136 2.73 -1.87 19.44
C ASN A 136 1.89 -2.68 20.44
N HIS A 137 0.80 -3.28 19.95
CA HIS A 137 -0.02 -4.18 20.75
C HIS A 137 0.82 -5.36 21.25
N PRO A 138 0.58 -5.88 22.48
CA PRO A 138 1.33 -7.01 23.06
C PRO A 138 1.34 -8.27 22.18
N SER A 139 0.35 -8.40 21.29
CA SER A 139 0.26 -9.48 20.30
C SER A 139 1.46 -9.54 19.35
N ILE A 140 2.13 -8.42 19.08
CA ILE A 140 3.30 -8.35 18.19
C ILE A 140 4.51 -9.02 18.84
N SER A 141 4.77 -8.78 20.13
CA SER A 141 5.95 -9.32 20.81
C SER A 141 6.00 -10.85 20.75
N LYS A 142 4.85 -11.50 20.84
CA LYS A 142 4.71 -12.96 20.74
C LYS A 142 4.72 -13.48 19.29
N ARG A 143 4.53 -12.60 18.30
CA ARG A 143 4.21 -12.99 16.90
C ARG A 143 4.98 -12.15 15.87
N ILE A 144 6.17 -11.70 16.24
CA ILE A 144 7.00 -10.82 15.40
C ILE A 144 7.36 -11.47 14.06
N ASN A 145 7.48 -12.80 14.04
CA ASN A 145 7.76 -13.56 12.81
C ASN A 145 6.60 -13.43 11.79
N VAL A 146 5.35 -13.49 12.27
CA VAL A 146 4.15 -13.27 11.46
C VAL A 146 4.08 -11.84 10.93
N LEU A 147 4.47 -10.85 11.76
CA LEU A 147 4.58 -9.46 11.31
C LEU A 147 5.59 -9.35 10.15
N ARG A 148 6.82 -9.84 10.35
CA ARG A 148 7.88 -9.77 9.34
C ARG A 148 7.47 -10.45 8.03
N LYS A 149 6.85 -11.63 8.10
CA LYS A 149 6.33 -12.36 6.93
C LYS A 149 5.34 -11.54 6.12
N ASN A 150 4.33 -10.97 6.78
CA ASN A 150 3.26 -10.22 6.11
C ASN A 150 3.80 -8.89 5.55
N ILE A 151 4.58 -8.15 6.34
CA ILE A 151 5.18 -6.88 5.88
C ILE A 151 6.15 -7.14 4.73
N ARG A 152 7.00 -8.17 4.79
CA ARG A 152 7.92 -8.53 3.70
C ARG A 152 7.16 -8.75 2.39
N LYS A 153 6.05 -9.47 2.43
CA LYS A 153 5.21 -9.71 1.26
C LYS A 153 4.66 -8.41 0.66
N GLU A 154 4.12 -7.51 1.48
CA GLU A 154 3.57 -6.25 0.99
C GLU A 154 4.68 -5.28 0.54
N GLN A 155 5.87 -5.34 1.16
CA GLN A 155 7.07 -4.59 0.79
C GLN A 155 7.59 -5.01 -0.58
N ASP A 156 7.72 -6.32 -0.84
CA ASP A 156 8.19 -6.82 -2.15
C ASP A 156 7.19 -6.49 -3.28
N LEU A 157 5.91 -6.32 -2.93
CA LEU A 157 4.86 -5.87 -3.85
C LEU A 157 4.76 -4.34 -3.96
N PHE A 158 5.64 -3.58 -3.29
CA PHE A 158 5.61 -2.11 -3.23
C PHE A 158 4.27 -1.52 -2.74
N ARG A 159 3.52 -2.29 -1.95
CA ARG A 159 2.26 -1.85 -1.34
C ARG A 159 2.47 -1.15 -0.01
N CYS A 160 3.61 -1.40 0.62
CA CYS A 160 4.10 -0.62 1.75
C CYS A 160 5.60 -0.36 1.61
N LEU A 161 6.07 0.66 2.30
CA LEU A 161 7.49 0.95 2.46
C LEU A 161 7.89 0.62 3.89
N VAL A 162 9.07 0.02 4.03
CA VAL A 162 9.73 -0.15 5.33
C VAL A 162 10.88 0.83 5.34
N LEU A 163 10.86 1.77 6.28
CA LEU A 163 11.83 2.85 6.41
C LEU A 163 12.49 2.79 7.78
N ASP A 164 13.61 3.48 7.92
CA ASP A 164 14.25 3.68 9.22
C ASP A 164 13.45 4.67 10.07
N ALA A 165 13.49 4.52 11.39
CA ALA A 165 12.65 5.29 12.30
C ALA A 165 12.92 6.80 12.25
N ASP A 166 14.18 7.21 12.06
CA ASP A 166 14.60 8.61 11.94
C ASP A 166 14.02 9.31 10.71
N ILE A 167 13.47 8.58 9.73
CA ILE A 167 12.74 9.22 8.62
C ILE A 167 11.49 9.96 9.09
N ALA A 168 10.92 9.60 10.25
CA ALA A 168 9.83 10.37 10.85
C ALA A 168 10.23 11.82 11.19
N GLU A 169 11.53 12.11 11.35
CA GLU A 169 12.04 13.47 11.56
C GLU A 169 12.09 14.29 10.26
N VAL A 170 12.14 13.62 9.10
CA VAL A 170 12.12 14.27 7.78
C VAL A 170 10.69 14.68 7.41
N TRP A 171 9.69 13.91 7.83
CA TRP A 171 8.27 14.12 7.52
C TRP A 171 7.44 14.24 8.79
N PRO A 172 7.39 15.43 9.43
CA PRO A 172 6.59 15.66 10.63
C PRO A 172 5.08 15.47 10.40
N GLU A 173 4.62 15.45 9.15
CA GLU A 173 3.24 15.16 8.76
C GLU A 173 2.84 13.68 8.88
N ILE A 174 3.79 12.76 9.14
CA ILE A 174 3.47 11.34 9.32
C ILE A 174 2.76 11.12 10.65
N PHE A 175 1.61 10.44 10.56
CA PHE A 175 0.91 9.90 11.72
C PHE A 175 1.25 8.42 11.92
N LEU A 176 1.69 8.10 13.14
CA LEU A 176 2.14 6.81 13.61
C LEU A 176 1.01 6.11 14.39
N SER A 177 0.70 4.88 13.98
CA SER A 177 -0.28 4.02 14.64
C SER A 177 0.35 2.66 15.02
N PRO A 178 -0.12 2.02 16.12
CA PRO A 178 0.35 0.70 16.51
C PRO A 178 0.06 -0.38 15.47
N PHE A 179 0.87 -1.44 15.50
CA PHE A 179 0.55 -2.71 14.87
C PHE A 179 0.05 -3.73 15.90
N GLY A 180 -0.79 -4.65 15.43
CA GLY A 180 -1.23 -5.86 16.15
C GLY A 180 -1.24 -7.08 15.24
N VAL A 181 -1.32 -8.29 15.81
CA VAL A 181 -1.53 -9.53 15.04
C VAL A 181 -2.70 -10.32 15.59
N VAL A 182 -3.68 -10.63 14.75
CA VAL A 182 -4.82 -11.49 15.09
C VAL A 182 -4.70 -12.88 14.46
N GLY A 183 -5.38 -13.86 15.05
CA GLY A 183 -5.43 -15.23 14.53
C GLY A 183 -6.06 -15.29 13.14
N LYS A 184 -5.66 -16.28 12.34
CA LYS A 184 -6.24 -16.54 11.01
C LYS A 184 -6.76 -17.97 10.95
N GLY A 185 -8.07 -18.14 11.14
CA GLY A 185 -8.70 -19.46 11.10
C GLY A 185 -8.10 -20.41 12.13
N ASP A 186 -7.98 -21.68 11.74
CA ASP A 186 -7.43 -22.81 12.49
C ASP A 186 -5.91 -23.04 12.28
N GLY A 187 -5.24 -22.17 11.53
CA GLY A 187 -3.81 -22.27 11.28
C GLY A 187 -2.97 -21.99 12.54
N ASP A 188 -1.76 -22.55 12.59
CA ASP A 188 -0.81 -22.32 13.69
C ASP A 188 -0.56 -20.81 13.91
N PRO A 189 -0.91 -20.25 15.09
CA PRO A 189 -0.70 -18.84 15.42
C PRO A 189 0.77 -18.39 15.38
N SER A 190 1.73 -19.31 15.47
CA SER A 190 3.16 -19.01 15.41
C SER A 190 3.62 -18.53 14.02
N VAL A 191 2.94 -19.00 12.96
CA VAL A 191 3.30 -18.76 11.55
C VAL A 191 2.17 -18.19 10.70
N THR A 192 0.94 -18.17 11.22
CA THR A 192 -0.25 -17.68 10.50
C THR A 192 -1.02 -16.63 11.31
N GLY A 193 -1.27 -15.47 10.70
CA GLY A 193 -2.06 -14.40 11.31
C GLY A 193 -2.23 -13.24 10.36
N ARG A 194 -3.11 -12.30 10.74
CA ARG A 194 -3.27 -11.04 10.02
C ARG A 194 -2.65 -9.92 10.84
N VAL A 195 -1.73 -9.18 10.22
CA VAL A 195 -1.24 -7.93 10.76
C VAL A 195 -2.34 -6.88 10.62
N ILE A 196 -2.61 -6.16 11.70
CA ILE A 196 -3.55 -5.05 11.75
C ILE A 196 -2.76 -3.79 12.01
N HIS A 197 -3.05 -2.75 11.23
CA HIS A 197 -2.63 -1.38 11.50
C HIS A 197 -3.76 -0.70 12.27
N ASP A 198 -3.50 -0.32 13.51
CA ASP A 198 -4.52 0.21 14.41
C ASP A 198 -4.77 1.71 14.18
N LEU A 199 -5.54 1.98 13.12
CA LEU A 199 -5.94 3.34 12.73
C LEU A 199 -6.97 3.97 13.69
N SER A 200 -7.40 3.25 14.73
CA SER A 200 -8.30 3.74 15.78
C SER A 200 -7.57 4.23 17.03
N PHE A 201 -6.23 4.15 17.05
CA PHE A 201 -5.40 4.65 18.14
C PHE A 201 -4.72 6.00 17.78
N PRO A 202 -4.59 6.94 18.74
CA PRO A 202 -5.20 6.94 20.06
C PRO A 202 -6.69 7.31 19.99
N ASP A 203 -7.47 6.91 20.99
CA ASP A 203 -8.89 7.22 21.01
C ASP A 203 -9.13 8.75 20.98
N GLY A 204 -10.11 9.19 20.19
CA GLY A 204 -10.42 10.61 19.95
C GLY A 204 -9.44 11.40 19.08
N GLU A 205 -8.23 10.88 18.83
CA GLU A 205 -7.17 11.56 18.07
C GLU A 205 -6.62 10.75 16.89
N SER A 206 -7.12 9.52 16.71
CA SER A 206 -6.71 8.63 15.63
C SER A 206 -7.12 9.10 14.23
N VAL A 207 -6.56 8.45 13.22
CA VAL A 207 -7.00 8.63 11.82
C VAL A 207 -8.50 8.35 11.69
N ASN A 208 -9.00 7.27 12.29
CA ASN A 208 -10.42 6.92 12.21
C ASN A 208 -11.31 7.92 12.96
N SER A 209 -10.89 8.41 14.13
CA SER A 209 -11.64 9.40 14.91
C SER A 209 -11.78 10.73 14.17
N ASN A 210 -10.76 11.10 13.38
CA ASN A 210 -10.68 12.37 12.67
C ASN A 210 -11.12 12.30 11.21
N THR A 211 -11.29 11.12 10.63
CA THR A 211 -11.78 10.98 9.26
C THR A 211 -13.23 11.46 9.19
N ASP A 212 -13.51 12.40 8.28
CA ASP A 212 -14.87 12.78 7.96
C ASP A 212 -15.53 11.72 7.08
N THR A 213 -16.67 11.24 7.54
CA THR A 213 -17.48 10.22 6.88
C THR A 213 -18.82 10.78 6.39
N GLY A 214 -19.04 12.10 6.48
CA GLY A 214 -20.28 12.74 6.07
C GLY A 214 -20.65 12.45 4.61
N ASP A 215 -19.64 12.47 3.73
CA ASP A 215 -19.80 12.27 2.29
C ASP A 215 -19.53 10.83 1.84
N VAL A 216 -19.26 9.90 2.76
CA VAL A 216 -19.04 8.49 2.41
C VAL A 216 -20.39 7.85 2.07
N PRO A 217 -20.61 7.38 0.84
CA PRO A 217 -21.87 6.77 0.46
C PRO A 217 -22.18 5.57 1.36
N LYS A 218 -23.37 5.58 1.98
CA LYS A 218 -23.85 4.43 2.75
C LYS A 218 -24.29 3.35 1.79
N PRO A 219 -23.70 2.14 1.83
CA PRO A 219 -24.10 1.07 0.94
C PRO A 219 -25.55 0.68 1.24
N LEU A 220 -26.46 0.86 0.28
CA LEU A 220 -27.79 0.26 0.38
C LEU A 220 -27.71 -1.21 -0.05
N PHE A 221 -28.59 -2.03 0.49
CA PHE A 221 -28.62 -3.46 0.16
C PHE A 221 -28.88 -3.71 -1.34
N SER A 222 -29.54 -2.77 -2.02
CA SER A 222 -29.78 -2.70 -3.46
C SER A 222 -28.54 -2.33 -4.29
N ASP A 223 -27.56 -1.63 -3.69
CA ASP A 223 -26.35 -1.18 -4.37
C ASP A 223 -25.28 -2.27 -4.48
N ARG A 224 -25.58 -3.48 -3.99
CA ARG A 224 -24.69 -4.62 -4.19
C ARG A 224 -24.59 -4.89 -5.69
N PRO A 225 -23.40 -4.71 -6.29
CA PRO A 225 -23.23 -5.03 -7.68
C PRO A 225 -23.23 -6.55 -7.78
N ARG A 226 -24.40 -7.13 -8.04
CA ARG A 226 -24.54 -8.57 -8.31
C ARG A 226 -23.61 -8.95 -9.47
N ASP A 227 -23.30 -8.01 -10.37
CA ASP A 227 -22.47 -8.24 -11.55
C ASP A 227 -20.95 -8.02 -11.35
N LEU A 228 -20.50 -7.09 -10.50
CA LEU A 228 -19.05 -6.88 -10.28
C LEU A 228 -18.38 -8.06 -9.56
N ALA A 229 -19.07 -8.69 -8.60
CA ALA A 229 -18.54 -9.87 -7.90
C ALA A 229 -18.50 -11.13 -8.82
N LEU A 230 -19.41 -11.22 -9.78
CA LEU A 230 -19.49 -12.32 -10.75
C LEU A 230 -18.38 -12.23 -11.82
N GLN A 231 -17.95 -11.02 -12.20
CA GLN A 231 -16.81 -10.83 -13.11
C GLN A 231 -15.45 -11.11 -12.45
N ALA A 232 -15.28 -10.79 -11.16
CA ALA A 232 -14.06 -11.12 -10.41
C ALA A 232 -13.89 -12.64 -10.15
N ARG A 233 -15.00 -13.40 -10.06
CA ARG A 233 -14.94 -14.87 -9.95
C ARG A 233 -14.63 -15.57 -11.27
N LYS A 234 -15.03 -15.00 -12.41
CA LYS A 234 -14.75 -15.56 -13.75
C LYS A 234 -13.29 -15.42 -14.21
N THR A 235 -12.47 -14.65 -13.49
CA THR A 235 -11.04 -14.47 -13.77
C THR A 235 -10.12 -15.26 -12.81
N ARG A 236 -10.68 -16.08 -11.91
CA ARG A 236 -9.96 -17.01 -11.01
C ARG A 236 -10.30 -18.49 -11.27
N ARG A 237 -10.47 -18.87 -12.53
CA ARG A 237 -10.36 -20.27 -12.98
C ARG A 237 -9.46 -20.32 -14.20
#